data_AF-A0A482TMV6-F1
#
_entry.id   AF-A0A482TMV6-F1
#
_cell.length_a   1.000
_cell.length_b   1.000
_cell.length_c   1.000
_cell.angle_alpha   90.00
_cell.angle_beta   90.00
_cell.angle_gamma   90.00
#
_symmetry.space_group_name_H-M   'P 1'
#
loop_
_entity.id
_entity.type
_entity.pdbx_description
1 polymer ?
#
loop_
_entity_poly.entity_id
_entity_poly.type
_entity_poly.pdbx_seq_one_letter_code
_entity_poly.pdbx_strand_id
1 'polypeptide(L)'
;MKSFFSILISSFLLLVSIQSSAQHQEISDKPTVWKEKSDEKIDSTSILNAFKNGNFSGHFRYFFMATNNESGLSDYYANALGGGVKFETAKFHNFQFGVSGYYIYDIGSSDFSKKDPVTNLSNRYEVALFDFQNASSKGNLSRLEELYLKYNYKNSNGTLGKQLLNTSFINLQDGRMRPTEVDGIWIDYNEIKKTKINVGYLYGISPRSTMKYFRVGESIGIYPTGVNPDGTKSGYAGNLDSDGIYIVGIQNESIKNLKTLLWNQYAENIFNSALFQMDYKYDLNPNSKLLLGFQTIYQNALNSGGNEDPSKTYFEKNGNSQTFGGRLGWQNKKIEITLNYNRITAKGRYLMPREWGRDPFYTFMARERNEGFGDVQAVMTKIQYTNPKKTFKSHLAVGYFDLPDVKNVAMNKYGLPSYVQTNADVRYQFQGILKGFDAQLLYVHKFNVGETYGNKNYIFNKTNMSNINFILNFNF
;
A
#
# COMPACT_ATOMS: atom_id res chain seq x y z
N MET A 1 27.08 1.10 -12.13
CA MET A 1 26.08 1.25 -13.21
C MET A 1 26.21 0.22 -14.34
N LYS A 2 27.03 0.42 -15.40
CA LYS A 2 26.96 -0.40 -16.63
C LYS A 2 27.05 -1.93 -16.39
N SER A 3 28.06 -2.40 -15.65
CA SER A 3 28.26 -3.85 -15.38
C SER A 3 27.04 -4.51 -14.71
N PHE A 4 26.47 -3.90 -13.67
CA PHE A 4 25.31 -4.45 -12.95
C PHE A 4 24.06 -4.53 -13.84
N PHE A 5 23.81 -3.49 -14.66
CA PHE A 5 22.71 -3.50 -15.63
C PHE A 5 22.88 -4.61 -16.68
N SER A 6 24.08 -4.80 -17.21
CA SER A 6 24.38 -5.87 -18.17
C SER A 6 24.15 -7.25 -17.55
N ILE A 7 24.61 -7.50 -16.32
CA ILE A 7 24.42 -8.78 -15.63
C ILE A 7 22.92 -9.08 -15.45
N LEU A 8 22.13 -8.10 -15.01
CA LEU A 8 20.68 -8.28 -14.78
C LEU A 8 19.90 -8.58 -16.06
N ILE A 9 20.29 -7.96 -17.19
CA ILE A 9 19.70 -8.22 -18.52
C ILE A 9 20.12 -9.60 -19.05
N SER A 10 21.39 -9.97 -18.92
CA SER A 10 21.89 -11.30 -19.35
C SER A 10 21.26 -12.45 -18.56
N SER A 11 20.99 -12.28 -17.26
CA SER A 11 20.29 -13.28 -16.46
C SER A 11 18.82 -13.47 -16.87
N PHE A 12 18.16 -12.44 -17.40
CA PHE A 12 16.76 -12.52 -17.87
C PHE A 12 16.62 -13.35 -19.16
N LEU A 13 17.64 -13.36 -20.02
CA LEU A 13 17.64 -14.08 -21.30
C LEU A 13 17.84 -15.60 -21.17
N LEU A 14 18.33 -16.10 -20.03
CA LEU A 14 18.73 -17.50 -19.83
C LEU A 14 17.64 -18.43 -19.24
N LEU A 15 16.43 -17.94 -18.96
CA LEU A 15 15.39 -18.66 -18.20
C LEU A 15 14.13 -19.10 -19.00
N VAL A 16 14.14 -19.00 -20.33
CA VAL A 16 12.94 -19.23 -21.17
C VAL A 16 12.85 -20.67 -21.70
N SER A 17 12.45 -21.63 -20.85
CA SER A 17 12.19 -23.03 -21.31
C SER A 17 11.25 -23.89 -20.45
N ILE A 18 10.27 -23.35 -19.71
CA ILE A 18 9.29 -24.16 -18.94
C ILE A 18 7.83 -23.68 -19.15
N GLN A 19 6.91 -24.61 -19.47
CA GLN A 19 5.53 -24.30 -19.88
C GLN A 19 4.49 -24.10 -18.76
N SER A 20 3.45 -23.29 -19.06
CA SER A 20 2.17 -23.14 -18.31
C SER A 20 1.34 -21.88 -18.71
N SER A 21 0.11 -21.65 -18.17
CA SER A 21 -0.85 -20.48 -18.23
C SER A 21 -1.67 -20.24 -16.90
N ALA A 22 -1.63 -19.09 -16.16
CA ALA A 22 -1.89 -18.86 -14.67
C ALA A 22 -2.25 -17.38 -14.29
N GLN A 23 -2.62 -17.10 -13.02
CA GLN A 23 -3.39 -15.90 -12.60
C GLN A 23 -2.76 -15.17 -11.38
N HIS A 24 -2.98 -13.84 -11.31
CA HIS A 24 -2.14 -12.87 -10.61
C HIS A 24 -2.85 -12.13 -9.44
N GLN A 25 -2.10 -11.36 -8.61
CA GLN A 25 -2.66 -10.35 -7.69
C GLN A 25 -1.76 -9.07 -7.64
N GLU A 26 -2.27 -7.92 -8.12
CA GLU A 26 -1.64 -6.59 -8.22
C GLU A 26 -1.98 -5.66 -7.04
N ILE A 27 -1.40 -4.45 -7.01
CA ILE A 27 -1.81 -3.35 -6.11
C ILE A 27 -3.31 -3.02 -6.25
N SER A 28 -3.89 -3.13 -7.45
CA SER A 28 -5.33 -2.90 -7.66
C SER A 28 -6.22 -3.97 -7.02
N ASP A 29 -5.70 -5.15 -6.71
CA ASP A 29 -6.48 -6.22 -6.11
C ASP A 29 -6.60 -6.04 -4.61
N LYS A 30 -7.84 -5.99 -4.11
CA LYS A 30 -8.13 -5.80 -2.68
C LYS A 30 -7.47 -6.93 -1.86
N PRO A 31 -6.72 -6.63 -0.78
CA PRO A 31 -6.40 -7.63 0.22
C PRO A 31 -7.67 -8.15 0.88
N THR A 32 -7.67 -9.44 1.24
CA THR A 32 -8.82 -10.12 1.83
C THR A 32 -8.94 -9.79 3.32
N VAL A 33 -9.42 -8.58 3.64
CA VAL A 33 -9.74 -8.17 5.02
C VAL A 33 -10.96 -8.95 5.53
N TRP A 34 -11.99 -9.07 4.68
CA TRP A 34 -13.16 -9.91 4.91
C TRP A 34 -13.34 -10.85 3.72
N LYS A 35 -13.74 -12.10 3.97
CA LYS A 35 -14.20 -13.00 2.89
C LYS A 35 -15.65 -12.70 2.57
N GLU A 36 -15.87 -11.90 1.53
CA GLU A 36 -17.21 -11.66 0.97
C GLU A 36 -17.86 -13.00 0.57
N LYS A 37 -19.07 -13.28 1.08
CA LYS A 37 -19.92 -14.36 0.58
C LYS A 37 -20.77 -13.83 -0.56
N SER A 38 -20.83 -14.59 -1.66
CA SER A 38 -21.71 -14.31 -2.78
C SER A 38 -23.13 -14.77 -2.45
N ASP A 39 -23.90 -13.91 -1.78
CA ASP A 39 -25.34 -14.14 -1.53
C ASP A 39 -26.20 -13.28 -2.47
N GLU A 40 -26.76 -13.91 -3.52
CA GLU A 40 -27.98 -13.41 -4.14
C GLU A 40 -29.16 -13.68 -3.18
N LYS A 41 -29.52 -12.70 -2.33
CA LYS A 41 -30.69 -12.82 -1.46
C LYS A 41 -31.56 -11.56 -1.39
N ILE A 42 -32.78 -11.75 -1.91
CA ILE A 42 -34.09 -11.27 -1.45
C ILE A 42 -34.12 -9.81 -0.97
N ASP A 43 -34.61 -8.91 -1.84
CA ASP A 43 -35.22 -7.66 -1.39
C ASP A 43 -36.47 -7.99 -0.55
N SER A 44 -36.63 -7.33 0.59
CA SER A 44 -37.69 -7.65 1.56
C SER A 44 -38.34 -6.42 2.15
N THR A 45 -39.62 -6.52 2.47
CA THR A 45 -40.45 -5.41 2.97
C THR A 45 -40.27 -5.11 4.47
N SER A 46 -39.27 -5.72 5.13
CA SER A 46 -39.06 -5.56 6.58
C SER A 46 -37.58 -5.44 6.95
N ILE A 47 -37.25 -4.38 7.70
CA ILE A 47 -35.92 -4.16 8.28
C ILE A 47 -35.49 -5.35 9.15
N LEU A 48 -36.39 -5.93 9.94
CA LEU A 48 -36.08 -7.09 10.78
C LEU A 48 -35.63 -8.30 9.94
N ASN A 49 -36.20 -8.47 8.74
CA ASN A 49 -35.78 -9.54 7.83
C ASN A 49 -34.39 -9.27 7.23
N ALA A 50 -34.07 -8.01 6.92
CA ALA A 50 -32.75 -7.62 6.42
C ALA A 50 -31.63 -7.86 7.45
N PHE A 51 -31.91 -7.64 8.74
CA PHE A 51 -30.98 -7.98 9.83
C PHE A 51 -30.87 -9.51 10.04
N LYS A 52 -32.00 -10.24 10.07
CA LYS A 52 -31.99 -11.71 10.26
C LYS A 52 -31.27 -12.48 9.14
N ASN A 53 -31.26 -11.95 7.93
CA ASN A 53 -30.55 -12.52 6.78
C ASN A 53 -29.22 -11.83 6.48
N GLY A 54 -28.71 -11.00 7.41
CA GLY A 54 -27.41 -10.35 7.29
C GLY A 54 -26.24 -11.35 7.32
N ASN A 55 -25.14 -10.95 6.71
CA ASN A 55 -23.91 -11.71 6.64
C ASN A 55 -22.93 -11.30 7.73
N PHE A 56 -22.39 -12.31 8.40
CA PHE A 56 -21.30 -12.17 9.36
C PHE A 56 -19.99 -12.71 8.76
N SER A 57 -18.90 -12.00 9.02
CA SER A 57 -17.53 -12.42 8.68
C SER A 57 -16.62 -12.15 9.87
N GLY A 58 -15.71 -13.09 10.15
CA GLY A 58 -14.70 -12.91 11.19
C GLY A 58 -13.28 -13.11 10.67
N HIS A 59 -12.36 -12.31 11.20
CA HIS A 59 -10.94 -12.37 10.88
C HIS A 59 -10.11 -12.32 12.17
N PHE A 60 -9.28 -13.32 12.39
CA PHE A 60 -8.22 -13.30 13.40
C PHE A 60 -6.85 -13.25 12.72
N ARG A 61 -5.89 -12.57 13.35
CA ARG A 61 -4.52 -12.43 12.86
C ARG A 61 -3.53 -12.52 14.01
N TYR A 62 -2.53 -13.36 13.83
CA TYR A 62 -1.26 -13.27 14.52
C TYR A 62 -0.22 -12.68 13.56
N PHE A 63 0.60 -11.74 14.04
CA PHE A 63 1.64 -11.08 13.28
C PHE A 63 2.90 -10.96 14.14
N PHE A 64 3.89 -11.81 13.84
CA PHE A 64 5.27 -11.62 14.28
C PHE A 64 6.01 -10.70 13.30
N MET A 65 6.77 -9.75 13.81
CA MET A 65 7.72 -8.94 13.04
C MET A 65 9.02 -8.80 13.81
N ALA A 66 10.16 -8.84 13.14
CA ALA A 66 11.43 -8.42 13.73
C ALA A 66 12.33 -7.73 12.70
N THR A 67 13.15 -6.80 13.16
CA THR A 67 14.18 -6.11 12.39
C THR A 67 15.52 -6.29 13.08
N ASN A 68 16.47 -6.86 12.33
CA ASN A 68 17.90 -6.94 12.64
C ASN A 68 18.61 -5.83 11.86
N ASN A 69 19.22 -4.86 12.56
CA ASN A 69 19.91 -3.71 11.99
C ASN A 69 21.42 -3.97 11.87
N GLU A 70 22.16 -3.02 11.31
CA GLU A 70 23.62 -3.11 11.24
C GLU A 70 24.24 -3.17 12.64
N SER A 71 25.30 -3.97 12.82
CA SER A 71 26.01 -4.14 14.08
C SER A 71 26.31 -2.81 14.80
N GLY A 72 26.00 -2.78 16.10
CA GLY A 72 26.07 -1.58 16.95
C GLY A 72 24.78 -0.75 16.97
N LEU A 73 23.75 -1.12 16.21
CA LEU A 73 22.40 -0.54 16.27
C LEU A 73 21.42 -1.50 16.94
N SER A 74 20.29 -0.97 17.40
CA SER A 74 19.29 -1.69 18.18
C SER A 74 18.37 -2.55 17.30
N ASP A 75 18.15 -3.79 17.73
CA ASP A 75 17.17 -4.70 17.14
C ASP A 75 15.83 -4.65 17.87
N TYR A 76 14.76 -4.98 17.15
CA TYR A 76 13.40 -4.97 17.69
C TYR A 76 12.60 -6.14 17.16
N TYR A 77 11.71 -6.66 17.99
CA TYR A 77 10.68 -7.62 17.60
C TYR A 77 9.31 -7.26 18.18
N ALA A 78 8.28 -7.81 17.56
CA ALA A 78 6.90 -7.69 17.98
C ALA A 78 6.12 -8.98 17.77
N ASN A 79 5.23 -9.29 18.72
CA ASN A 79 4.21 -10.32 18.59
C ASN A 79 2.85 -9.68 18.82
N ALA A 80 2.12 -9.41 17.74
CA ALA A 80 0.77 -8.86 17.80
C ALA A 80 -0.27 -9.95 17.54
N LEU A 81 -1.29 -10.02 18.38
CA LEU A 81 -2.48 -10.83 18.19
C LEU A 81 -3.69 -9.90 18.07
N GLY A 82 -4.58 -10.20 17.13
CA GLY A 82 -5.79 -9.40 16.95
C GLY A 82 -6.90 -10.16 16.27
N GLY A 83 -8.09 -9.56 16.30
CA GLY A 83 -9.24 -10.07 15.60
C GLY A 83 -10.37 -9.05 15.54
N GLY A 84 -11.19 -9.21 14.51
CA GLY A 84 -12.34 -8.37 14.27
C GLY A 84 -13.49 -9.14 13.65
N VAL A 85 -14.65 -8.50 13.71
CA VAL A 85 -15.92 -9.03 13.22
C VAL A 85 -16.62 -7.97 12.37
N LYS A 86 -17.26 -8.41 11.29
CA LYS A 86 -18.09 -7.59 10.42
C LYS A 86 -19.49 -8.17 10.35
N PHE A 87 -20.47 -7.29 10.37
CA PHE A 87 -21.86 -7.57 10.03
C PHE A 87 -22.33 -6.64 8.91
N GLU A 88 -22.92 -7.19 7.86
CA GLU A 88 -23.61 -6.43 6.80
C GLU A 88 -25.03 -6.99 6.62
N THR A 89 -26.05 -6.13 6.58
CA THR A 89 -27.44 -6.58 6.39
C THR A 89 -27.66 -7.13 4.98
N ALA A 90 -28.67 -7.99 4.82
CA ALA A 90 -29.28 -8.22 3.51
C ALA A 90 -29.91 -6.90 2.97
N LYS A 91 -30.33 -6.92 1.69
CA LYS A 91 -30.90 -5.74 1.04
C LYS A 91 -32.32 -5.44 1.56
N PHE A 92 -32.56 -4.17 1.84
CA PHE A 92 -33.86 -3.60 2.18
C PHE A 92 -34.12 -2.42 1.24
N HIS A 93 -34.98 -2.59 0.23
CA HIS A 93 -35.19 -1.61 -0.84
C HIS A 93 -33.87 -1.10 -1.45
N ASN A 94 -32.98 -2.05 -1.76
CA ASN A 94 -31.60 -1.87 -2.21
C ASN A 94 -30.61 -1.23 -1.21
N PHE A 95 -31.03 -0.77 -0.04
CA PHE A 95 -30.13 -0.33 1.02
C PHE A 95 -29.53 -1.52 1.78
N GLN A 96 -28.29 -1.36 2.24
CA GLN A 96 -27.60 -2.24 3.16
C GLN A 96 -26.83 -1.42 4.20
N PHE A 97 -26.85 -1.87 5.45
CA PHE A 97 -26.04 -1.31 6.53
C PHE A 97 -24.86 -2.24 6.83
N GLY A 98 -23.67 -1.68 7.00
CA GLY A 98 -22.47 -2.43 7.37
C GLY A 98 -21.78 -1.84 8.59
N VAL A 99 -21.33 -2.70 9.50
CA VAL A 99 -20.55 -2.33 10.69
C VAL A 99 -19.45 -3.37 10.94
N SER A 100 -18.24 -2.91 11.30
CA SER A 100 -17.16 -3.79 11.73
C SER A 100 -16.27 -3.16 12.80
N GLY A 101 -15.63 -4.00 13.60
CA GLY A 101 -14.69 -3.56 14.64
C GLY A 101 -13.61 -4.59 14.91
N TYR A 102 -12.44 -4.10 15.31
CA TYR A 102 -11.20 -4.87 15.44
C TYR A 102 -10.45 -4.53 16.72
N TYR A 103 -9.82 -5.54 17.32
CA TYR A 103 -9.00 -5.43 18.54
C TYR A 103 -7.59 -5.94 18.30
N ILE A 104 -6.58 -5.27 18.86
CA ILE A 104 -5.17 -5.67 18.81
C ILE A 104 -4.56 -5.68 20.23
N TYR A 105 -3.73 -6.69 20.50
CA TYR A 105 -3.00 -6.92 21.74
C TYR A 105 -1.53 -7.22 21.44
N ASP A 106 -0.61 -6.63 22.20
CA ASP A 106 0.77 -7.12 22.32
C ASP A 106 0.81 -8.34 23.24
N ILE A 107 1.37 -9.45 22.75
CA ILE A 107 1.56 -10.69 23.50
C ILE A 107 3.05 -11.00 23.80
N GLY A 108 3.92 -10.02 23.61
CA GLY A 108 5.35 -10.06 23.93
C GLY A 108 6.19 -9.37 22.86
N SER A 109 6.57 -8.12 23.09
CA SER A 109 7.34 -7.31 22.12
C SER A 109 8.43 -6.48 22.79
N SER A 110 9.45 -6.06 22.01
CA SER A 110 10.44 -5.06 22.44
C SER A 110 9.76 -3.78 22.93
N ASP A 111 10.41 -3.07 23.86
CA ASP A 111 9.97 -1.76 24.33
C ASP A 111 10.26 -0.68 23.26
N PHE A 112 9.21 -0.18 22.59
CA PHE A 112 9.32 0.82 21.52
C PHE A 112 9.43 2.26 22.02
N SER A 113 9.28 2.49 23.34
CA SER A 113 9.56 3.80 23.93
C SER A 113 11.06 4.06 24.04
N LYS A 114 11.85 2.98 24.15
CA LYS A 114 13.31 3.03 24.08
C LYS A 114 13.74 3.31 22.65
N LYS A 115 14.59 4.32 22.53
CA LYS A 115 15.26 4.71 21.29
C LYS A 115 16.58 3.99 21.16
N ASP A 116 17.07 3.89 19.94
CA ASP A 116 18.42 3.41 19.68
C ASP A 116 19.46 4.36 20.32
N PRO A 117 20.45 3.86 21.09
CA PRO A 117 21.35 4.70 21.87
C PRO A 117 22.41 5.41 21.02
N VAL A 118 22.66 4.95 19.79
CA VAL A 118 23.66 5.55 18.88
C VAL A 118 23.03 6.69 18.06
N THR A 119 21.81 6.48 17.59
CA THR A 119 21.11 7.41 16.67
C THR A 119 20.07 8.30 17.36
N ASN A 120 19.63 7.95 18.56
CA ASN A 120 18.49 8.58 19.27
C ASN A 120 17.19 8.59 18.43
N LEU A 121 17.07 7.62 17.51
CA LEU A 121 15.89 7.40 16.68
C LEU A 121 15.00 6.30 17.29
N SER A 122 13.69 6.46 17.12
CA SER A 122 12.70 5.48 17.57
C SER A 122 12.55 4.32 16.58
N ASN A 123 11.95 3.21 17.06
CA ASN A 123 11.55 2.10 16.20
C ASN A 123 10.65 2.55 15.03
N ARG A 124 10.84 1.96 13.84
CA ARG A 124 10.08 2.28 12.61
C ARG A 124 9.08 1.19 12.22
N TYR A 125 9.44 -0.08 12.38
CA TYR A 125 8.74 -1.18 11.70
C TYR A 125 7.72 -1.88 12.61
N GLU A 126 8.17 -2.34 13.77
CA GLU A 126 7.46 -3.16 14.75
C GLU A 126 6.36 -2.37 15.48
N VAL A 127 6.66 -1.14 15.93
CA VAL A 127 5.69 -0.25 16.60
C VAL A 127 4.43 0.00 15.77
N ALA A 128 4.56 -0.04 14.44
CA ALA A 128 3.44 0.11 13.51
C ALA A 128 2.51 -1.13 13.43
N LEU A 129 2.72 -2.19 14.22
CA LEU A 129 1.66 -3.19 14.48
C LEU A 129 0.61 -2.69 15.50
N PHE A 130 0.95 -1.66 16.29
CA PHE A 130 0.16 -1.13 17.40
C PHE A 130 -0.30 0.32 17.11
N ASP A 131 -0.38 1.21 18.11
CA ASP A 131 -0.57 2.65 17.87
C ASP A 131 0.78 3.34 17.68
N PHE A 132 1.03 3.83 16.46
CA PHE A 132 2.26 4.53 16.11
C PHE A 132 2.44 5.85 16.88
N GLN A 133 1.34 6.49 17.29
CA GLN A 133 1.39 7.75 18.02
C GLN A 133 1.74 7.58 19.50
N ASN A 134 1.57 6.37 20.04
CA ASN A 134 1.84 6.08 21.44
C ASN A 134 2.57 4.74 21.58
N ALA A 135 3.90 4.79 21.42
CA ALA A 135 4.79 3.63 21.46
C ALA A 135 4.78 2.84 22.78
N SER A 136 4.25 3.40 23.88
CA SER A 136 4.06 2.69 25.16
C SER A 136 2.68 2.04 25.30
N SER A 137 1.68 2.47 24.51
CA SER A 137 0.32 1.91 24.55
C SER A 137 0.19 0.70 23.62
N LYS A 138 0.13 -0.48 24.23
CA LYS A 138 0.15 -1.76 23.49
C LYS A 138 -0.98 -2.74 23.86
N GLY A 139 -1.75 -2.44 24.89
CA GLY A 139 -2.91 -3.23 25.31
C GLY A 139 -4.22 -2.64 24.79
N ASN A 140 -5.20 -3.52 24.54
CA ASN A 140 -6.61 -3.17 24.33
C ASN A 140 -6.86 -2.14 23.21
N LEU A 141 -6.15 -2.26 22.08
CA LEU A 141 -6.30 -1.35 20.95
C LEU A 141 -7.54 -1.69 20.11
N SER A 142 -8.71 -1.16 20.50
CA SER A 142 -9.98 -1.31 19.78
C SER A 142 -10.25 -0.19 18.76
N ARG A 143 -10.85 -0.52 17.60
CA ARG A 143 -11.34 0.48 16.63
C ARG A 143 -12.61 0.00 15.93
N LEU A 144 -13.54 0.92 15.70
CA LEU A 144 -14.63 0.78 14.73
C LEU A 144 -14.04 1.01 13.33
N GLU A 145 -14.01 -0.02 12.49
CA GLU A 145 -13.30 0.00 11.18
C GLU A 145 -14.24 0.34 10.01
N GLU A 146 -15.49 -0.14 10.05
CA GLU A 146 -16.51 0.22 9.08
C GLU A 146 -17.82 0.57 9.79
N LEU A 147 -18.53 1.55 9.23
CA LEU A 147 -19.86 1.99 9.62
C LEU A 147 -20.44 2.76 8.44
N TYR A 148 -21.23 2.08 7.60
CA TYR A 148 -21.73 2.65 6.36
C TYR A 148 -23.19 2.31 6.05
N LEU A 149 -23.80 3.18 5.25
CA LEU A 149 -25.01 2.91 4.49
C LEU A 149 -24.64 2.80 3.01
N LYS A 150 -25.02 1.68 2.38
CA LYS A 150 -24.78 1.38 0.97
C LYS A 150 -26.10 1.28 0.23
N TYR A 151 -26.24 1.98 -0.89
CA TYR A 151 -27.36 1.84 -1.82
C TYR A 151 -26.89 1.12 -3.09
N ASN A 152 -27.61 0.08 -3.49
CA ASN A 152 -27.31 -0.73 -4.67
C ASN A 152 -28.19 -0.32 -5.85
N TYR A 153 -27.62 -0.26 -7.06
CA TYR A 153 -28.38 -0.06 -8.29
C TYR A 153 -27.76 -0.86 -9.42
N LYS A 154 -28.43 -1.95 -9.83
CA LYS A 154 -27.94 -2.89 -10.85
C LYS A 154 -26.52 -3.39 -10.51
N ASN A 155 -25.51 -3.05 -11.31
CA ASN A 155 -24.11 -3.44 -11.11
C ASN A 155 -23.32 -2.37 -10.33
N SER A 156 -23.96 -1.25 -10.01
CA SER A 156 -23.38 -0.09 -9.37
C SER A 156 -23.82 0.03 -7.91
N ASN A 157 -23.06 0.76 -7.10
CA ASN A 157 -23.46 1.11 -5.74
C ASN A 157 -22.88 2.46 -5.30
N GLY A 158 -23.54 3.10 -4.33
CA GLY A 158 -23.03 4.24 -3.59
C GLY A 158 -22.94 3.90 -2.11
N THR A 159 -21.82 4.21 -1.47
CA THR A 159 -21.55 3.93 -0.04
C THR A 159 -21.21 5.23 0.68
N LEU A 160 -21.98 5.56 1.72
CA LEU A 160 -21.78 6.69 2.63
C LEU A 160 -21.28 6.19 3.98
N GLY A 161 -20.20 6.79 4.48
CA GLY A 161 -19.63 6.56 5.80
C GLY A 161 -18.27 5.87 5.78
N LYS A 162 -17.95 5.21 6.90
CA LYS A 162 -16.65 4.58 7.17
C LYS A 162 -16.51 3.26 6.42
N GLN A 163 -15.52 3.18 5.54
CA GLN A 163 -15.40 2.10 4.55
C GLN A 163 -13.96 1.81 4.11
N LEU A 164 -13.75 0.63 3.53
CA LEU A 164 -12.48 0.16 2.98
C LEU A 164 -12.37 0.46 1.47
N LEU A 165 -11.41 1.31 1.07
CA LEU A 165 -11.14 1.62 -0.35
C LEU A 165 -9.77 1.10 -0.84
N ASN A 166 -9.74 0.66 -2.11
CA ASN A 166 -8.53 0.25 -2.80
C ASN A 166 -8.47 0.86 -4.20
N THR A 167 -7.91 2.07 -4.27
CA THR A 167 -7.64 2.85 -5.50
C THR A 167 -6.13 2.88 -5.77
N SER A 168 -5.68 3.49 -6.87
CA SER A 168 -4.23 3.60 -7.11
C SER A 168 -3.48 4.45 -6.08
N PHE A 169 -4.11 5.48 -5.50
CA PHE A 169 -3.43 6.42 -4.59
C PHE A 169 -3.82 6.20 -3.11
N ILE A 170 -5.10 5.98 -2.83
CA ILE A 170 -5.60 5.60 -1.50
C ILE A 170 -5.90 4.09 -1.52
N ASN A 171 -5.10 3.29 -0.81
CA ASN A 171 -5.17 1.83 -0.88
C ASN A 171 -5.01 1.11 0.47
N LEU A 172 -5.56 -0.10 0.52
CA LEU A 172 -5.51 -0.95 1.69
C LEU A 172 -4.08 -1.41 1.94
N GLN A 173 -3.51 -0.98 3.06
CA GLN A 173 -2.11 -1.25 3.41
C GLN A 173 -1.94 -2.49 4.30
N ASP A 174 -2.32 -3.66 3.80
CA ASP A 174 -2.33 -4.95 4.53
C ASP A 174 -0.91 -5.54 4.81
N GLY A 175 -0.06 -4.75 5.46
CA GLY A 175 1.29 -5.13 5.89
C GLY A 175 1.53 -4.87 7.37
N ARG A 176 0.44 -4.75 8.15
CA ARG A 176 0.34 -4.54 9.61
C ARG A 176 -0.94 -5.23 10.10
N MET A 177 -1.35 -5.05 11.35
CA MET A 177 -2.54 -5.71 11.91
C MET A 177 -3.83 -5.36 11.18
N ARG A 178 -4.05 -4.08 10.87
CA ARG A 178 -5.26 -3.52 10.24
C ARG A 178 -4.91 -2.60 9.05
N PRO A 179 -5.81 -2.42 8.07
CA PRO A 179 -5.59 -1.54 6.93
C PRO A 179 -5.76 -0.04 7.28
N THR A 180 -5.59 0.81 6.27
CA THR A 180 -6.10 2.19 6.27
C THR A 180 -7.58 2.15 5.84
N GLU A 181 -8.46 2.84 6.55
CA GLU A 181 -9.85 3.08 6.15
C GLU A 181 -10.08 4.56 5.80
N VAL A 182 -11.23 4.85 5.18
CA VAL A 182 -11.68 6.21 4.88
C VAL A 182 -13.09 6.44 5.41
N ASP A 183 -13.51 7.70 5.48
CA ASP A 183 -14.86 8.15 5.76
C ASP A 183 -15.26 9.16 4.68
N GLY A 184 -16.43 8.96 4.08
CA GLY A 184 -16.84 9.73 2.91
C GLY A 184 -17.98 9.12 2.11
N ILE A 185 -18.20 9.69 0.93
CA ILE A 185 -19.08 9.15 -0.11
C ILE A 185 -18.20 8.50 -1.18
N TRP A 186 -18.57 7.28 -1.58
CA TRP A 186 -17.93 6.55 -2.67
C TRP A 186 -18.98 5.97 -3.61
N ILE A 187 -18.73 6.05 -4.92
CA ILE A 187 -19.59 5.49 -5.96
C ILE A 187 -18.75 4.56 -6.84
N ASP A 188 -19.18 3.31 -6.95
CA ASP A 188 -18.74 2.33 -7.94
C ASP A 188 -19.80 2.26 -9.04
N TYR A 189 -19.55 2.86 -10.21
CA TYR A 189 -20.44 2.83 -11.36
C TYR A 189 -19.94 1.84 -12.43
N ASN A 190 -20.72 0.77 -12.66
CA ASN A 190 -20.33 -0.37 -13.50
C ASN A 190 -21.36 -0.69 -14.60
N GLU A 191 -22.26 0.25 -14.96
CA GLU A 191 -23.28 0.00 -15.99
C GLU A 191 -22.73 0.03 -17.44
N ILE A 192 -21.51 0.52 -17.65
CA ILE A 192 -20.88 0.55 -18.97
C ILE A 192 -20.08 -0.74 -19.16
N LYS A 193 -20.39 -1.51 -20.21
CA LYS A 193 -19.73 -2.78 -20.52
C LYS A 193 -18.20 -2.60 -20.59
N LYS A 194 -17.48 -3.37 -19.75
CA LYS A 194 -16.00 -3.34 -19.62
C LYS A 194 -15.42 -1.97 -19.21
N THR A 195 -16.22 -1.08 -18.63
CA THR A 195 -15.73 0.20 -18.07
C THR A 195 -16.30 0.41 -16.68
N LYS A 196 -15.41 0.52 -15.71
CA LYS A 196 -15.72 0.88 -14.33
C LYS A 196 -15.35 2.34 -14.11
N ILE A 197 -16.27 3.11 -13.56
CA ILE A 197 -16.03 4.49 -13.14
C ILE A 197 -16.17 4.56 -11.62
N ASN A 198 -15.25 5.29 -10.99
CA ASN A 198 -15.25 5.56 -9.58
C ASN A 198 -15.33 7.06 -9.33
N VAL A 199 -16.18 7.47 -8.40
CA VAL A 199 -16.29 8.86 -7.96
C VAL A 199 -16.34 8.87 -6.43
N GLY A 200 -15.59 9.76 -5.78
CA GLY A 200 -15.56 9.85 -4.33
C GLY A 200 -15.33 11.25 -3.81
N TYR A 201 -15.88 11.52 -2.63
CA TYR A 201 -15.58 12.66 -1.78
C TYR A 201 -15.30 12.14 -0.36
N LEU A 202 -14.06 12.26 0.08
CA LEU A 202 -13.57 11.68 1.34
C LEU A 202 -13.15 12.80 2.28
N TYR A 203 -13.77 12.87 3.46
CA TYR A 203 -13.52 13.91 4.47
C TYR A 203 -12.82 13.36 5.73
N GLY A 204 -12.69 12.04 5.86
CA GLY A 204 -11.95 11.41 6.95
C GLY A 204 -11.07 10.25 6.49
N ILE A 205 -9.94 10.06 7.17
CA ILE A 205 -9.02 8.94 6.95
C ILE A 205 -8.63 8.35 8.31
N SER A 206 -8.60 7.04 8.39
CA SER A 206 -8.16 6.24 9.55
C SER A 206 -6.92 5.46 9.11
N PRO A 207 -5.71 6.04 9.21
CA PRO A 207 -4.50 5.36 8.79
C PRO A 207 -4.32 4.05 9.56
N ARG A 208 -3.66 3.06 8.95
CA ARG A 208 -3.23 1.90 9.72
C ARG A 208 -2.34 2.34 10.89
N SER A 209 -2.31 1.53 11.95
CA SER A 209 -1.50 1.82 13.14
C SER A 209 -1.90 3.09 13.90
N THR A 210 -3.16 3.51 13.83
CA THR A 210 -3.72 4.63 14.63
C THR A 210 -5.08 4.27 15.21
N MET A 211 -5.51 4.98 16.25
CA MET A 211 -6.72 4.65 17.02
C MET A 211 -8.00 5.38 16.59
N LYS A 212 -7.95 6.31 15.64
CA LYS A 212 -9.08 7.17 15.27
C LYS A 212 -9.09 7.55 13.79
N TYR A 213 -10.21 8.11 13.35
CA TYR A 213 -10.30 8.89 12.12
C TYR A 213 -9.76 10.31 12.36
N PHE A 214 -9.13 10.86 11.33
CA PHE A 214 -8.59 12.20 11.26
C PHE A 214 -9.24 12.92 10.08
N ARG A 215 -9.38 14.24 10.15
CA ARG A 215 -9.71 15.06 8.97
C ARG A 215 -8.58 14.98 7.95
N VAL A 216 -8.83 15.35 6.70
CA VAL A 216 -7.86 15.14 5.60
C VAL A 216 -6.51 15.82 5.87
N GLY A 217 -6.48 17.10 6.25
CA GLY A 217 -5.23 17.79 6.63
C GLY A 217 -4.53 17.16 7.85
N GLU A 218 -5.29 16.81 8.89
CA GLU A 218 -4.79 16.15 10.12
C GLU A 218 -4.21 14.75 9.87
N SER A 219 -4.67 14.07 8.80
CA SER A 219 -4.21 12.72 8.45
C SER A 219 -2.81 12.69 7.82
N ILE A 220 -2.22 13.85 7.51
CA ILE A 220 -0.93 13.98 6.83
C ILE A 220 0.14 14.39 7.86
N GLY A 221 1.15 13.53 8.06
CA GLY A 221 2.25 13.81 9.01
C GLY A 221 2.07 13.16 10.38
N ILE A 222 1.19 12.16 10.50
CA ILE A 222 1.15 11.24 11.64
C ILE A 222 2.42 10.38 11.65
N TYR A 223 2.94 10.02 10.46
CA TYR A 223 4.24 9.39 10.29
C TYR A 223 5.36 10.44 10.12
N PRO A 224 6.63 10.14 10.46
CA PRO A 224 7.71 11.12 10.56
C PRO A 224 7.89 12.03 9.34
N THR A 225 7.77 13.34 9.51
CA THR A 225 7.56 14.32 8.42
C THR A 225 8.76 14.52 7.49
N GLY A 226 9.99 14.23 7.94
CA GLY A 226 11.20 14.48 7.15
C GLY A 226 11.61 15.96 7.14
N VAL A 227 12.27 16.37 6.06
CA VAL A 227 12.78 17.75 5.89
C VAL A 227 12.19 18.48 4.68
N ASN A 228 12.07 19.80 4.82
CA ASN A 228 11.76 20.73 3.74
C ASN A 228 12.94 20.76 2.73
N PRO A 229 12.76 21.34 1.53
CA PRO A 229 13.83 21.37 0.52
C PRO A 229 15.07 22.19 0.91
N ASP A 230 14.97 23.10 1.88
CA ASP A 230 16.08 23.80 2.51
C ASP A 230 16.82 22.98 3.60
N GLY A 231 16.33 21.78 3.94
CA GLY A 231 16.86 20.93 5.00
C GLY A 231 16.30 21.20 6.40
N THR A 232 15.42 22.20 6.58
CA THR A 232 14.72 22.42 7.86
C THR A 232 13.72 21.30 8.14
N LYS A 233 13.38 21.07 9.42
CA LYS A 233 12.39 20.06 9.80
C LYS A 233 11.00 20.46 9.26
N SER A 234 10.35 19.58 8.51
CA SER A 234 9.02 19.86 7.96
C SER A 234 7.96 20.08 9.03
N GLY A 235 7.32 21.26 9.00
CA GLY A 235 6.34 21.74 9.98
C GLY A 235 4.87 21.46 9.65
N TYR A 236 4.57 20.78 8.55
CA TYR A 236 3.19 20.63 8.06
C TYR A 236 2.26 19.80 8.96
N ALA A 237 2.79 18.91 9.80
CA ALA A 237 1.96 18.10 10.70
C ALA A 237 1.14 19.00 11.64
N GLY A 238 -0.19 18.86 11.59
CA GLY A 238 -1.12 19.69 12.37
C GLY A 238 -1.31 21.13 11.87
N ASN A 239 -0.71 21.52 10.73
CA ASN A 239 -0.81 22.86 10.15
C ASN A 239 -1.45 22.87 8.74
N LEU A 240 -1.91 21.73 8.23
CA LEU A 240 -2.56 21.63 6.93
C LEU A 240 -4.07 21.76 7.05
N ASP A 241 -4.65 22.62 6.22
CA ASP A 241 -6.10 22.76 6.07
C ASP A 241 -6.59 22.15 4.74
N SER A 242 -7.74 21.46 4.78
CA SER A 242 -8.34 20.76 3.63
C SER A 242 -9.73 20.25 3.97
N ASP A 243 -10.74 20.65 3.18
CA ASP A 243 -12.13 20.19 3.35
C ASP A 243 -12.35 18.72 2.96
N GLY A 244 -11.51 18.17 2.09
CA GLY A 244 -11.67 16.80 1.61
C GLY A 244 -10.79 16.39 0.45
N ILE A 245 -10.96 15.14 0.03
CA ILE A 245 -10.34 14.57 -1.17
C ILE A 245 -11.43 14.20 -2.16
N TYR A 246 -11.39 14.80 -3.34
CA TYR A 246 -12.20 14.41 -4.49
C TYR A 246 -11.41 13.42 -5.34
N ILE A 247 -12.06 12.33 -5.75
CA ILE A 247 -11.43 11.28 -6.57
C ILE A 247 -12.32 10.95 -7.75
N VAL A 248 -11.73 10.87 -8.95
CA VAL A 248 -12.34 10.25 -10.13
C VAL A 248 -11.40 9.17 -10.65
N GLY A 249 -11.92 7.97 -10.86
CA GLY A 249 -11.19 6.84 -11.43
C GLY A 249 -11.94 6.24 -12.62
N ILE A 250 -11.23 5.81 -13.65
CA ILE A 250 -11.78 5.07 -14.78
C ILE A 250 -10.86 3.87 -15.07
N GLN A 251 -11.41 2.66 -14.99
CA GLN A 251 -10.80 1.45 -15.50
C GLN A 251 -11.54 0.99 -16.75
N ASN A 252 -10.84 0.88 -17.87
CA ASN A 252 -11.40 0.42 -19.14
C ASN A 252 -10.65 -0.82 -19.65
N GLU A 253 -11.43 -1.81 -20.10
CA GLU A 253 -10.94 -3.07 -20.71
C GLU A 253 -11.69 -3.37 -22.03
N SER A 254 -12.19 -2.32 -22.72
CA SER A 254 -12.97 -2.45 -23.97
C SER A 254 -12.15 -3.15 -25.05
N ILE A 255 -10.88 -2.76 -25.19
CA ILE A 255 -9.87 -3.35 -26.07
C ILE A 255 -9.39 -4.70 -25.50
N LYS A 256 -9.36 -5.74 -26.34
CA LYS A 256 -8.92 -7.09 -25.92
C LYS A 256 -7.49 -7.05 -25.36
N ASN A 257 -7.28 -7.68 -24.21
CA ASN A 257 -6.01 -7.81 -23.50
C ASN A 257 -5.37 -6.50 -23.00
N LEU A 258 -6.01 -5.34 -23.16
CA LEU A 258 -5.55 -4.05 -22.64
C LEU A 258 -6.41 -3.63 -21.44
N LYS A 259 -5.77 -3.30 -20.32
CA LYS A 259 -6.38 -2.60 -19.18
C LYS A 259 -5.80 -1.20 -19.12
N THR A 260 -6.66 -0.20 -19.19
CA THR A 260 -6.30 1.21 -19.06
C THR A 260 -6.88 1.76 -17.76
N LEU A 261 -6.03 2.44 -16.97
CA LEU A 261 -6.44 3.16 -15.76
C LEU A 261 -6.17 4.66 -15.95
N LEU A 262 -7.18 5.45 -15.63
CA LEU A 262 -7.09 6.90 -15.43
C LEU A 262 -7.53 7.20 -14.01
N TRP A 263 -6.75 7.94 -13.25
CA TRP A 263 -7.12 8.41 -11.92
C TRP A 263 -6.77 9.88 -11.75
N ASN A 264 -7.69 10.63 -11.17
CA ASN A 264 -7.44 11.96 -10.63
C ASN A 264 -7.79 11.97 -9.15
N GLN A 265 -6.88 12.47 -8.32
CA GLN A 265 -7.08 12.75 -6.91
C GLN A 265 -6.77 14.22 -6.66
N TYR A 266 -7.77 14.95 -6.19
CA TYR A 266 -7.68 16.35 -5.80
C TYR A 266 -7.87 16.42 -4.28
N ALA A 267 -6.77 16.59 -3.54
CA ALA A 267 -6.81 16.89 -2.11
C ALA A 267 -6.93 18.41 -1.97
N GLU A 268 -8.12 18.87 -1.58
CA GLU A 268 -8.51 20.28 -1.51
C GLU A 268 -7.45 21.09 -0.74
N ASN A 269 -7.14 22.30 -1.21
CA ASN A 269 -6.09 23.21 -0.72
C ASN A 269 -4.63 22.70 -0.75
N ILE A 270 -4.38 21.40 -0.96
CA ILE A 270 -3.03 20.81 -0.83
C ILE A 270 -2.41 20.44 -2.19
N PHE A 271 -2.95 19.44 -2.90
CA PHE A 271 -2.36 18.98 -4.16
C PHE A 271 -3.34 18.22 -5.06
N ASN A 272 -3.03 18.22 -6.35
CA ASN A 272 -3.67 17.39 -7.36
C ASN A 272 -2.68 16.32 -7.86
N SER A 273 -3.17 15.09 -8.11
CA SER A 273 -2.41 13.97 -8.67
C SER A 273 -3.21 13.28 -9.78
N ALA A 274 -2.61 13.14 -10.95
CA ALA A 274 -3.18 12.44 -12.09
C ALA A 274 -2.30 11.24 -12.47
N LEU A 275 -2.87 10.03 -12.54
CA LEU A 275 -2.23 8.81 -13.03
C LEU A 275 -2.87 8.38 -14.34
N PHE A 276 -2.03 8.03 -15.31
CA PHE A 276 -2.40 7.25 -16.48
C PHE A 276 -1.56 5.97 -16.51
N GLN A 277 -2.20 4.83 -16.72
CA GLN A 277 -1.55 3.52 -16.78
C GLN A 277 -2.21 2.64 -17.84
N MET A 278 -1.39 1.87 -18.54
CA MET A 278 -1.80 0.87 -19.53
C MET A 278 -1.05 -0.43 -19.29
N ASP A 279 -1.77 -1.53 -19.10
CA ASP A 279 -1.24 -2.89 -19.01
C ASP A 279 -1.80 -3.75 -20.15
N TYR A 280 -0.92 -4.19 -21.04
CA TYR A 280 -1.25 -5.04 -22.18
C TYR A 280 -0.68 -6.46 -22.01
N LYS A 281 -1.51 -7.47 -22.31
CA LYS A 281 -1.15 -8.89 -22.20
C LYS A 281 -1.13 -9.55 -23.58
N TYR A 282 0.00 -9.48 -24.28
CA TYR A 282 0.15 -10.09 -25.59
C TYR A 282 0.22 -11.63 -25.48
N ASP A 283 -0.64 -12.33 -26.21
CA ASP A 283 -0.69 -13.79 -26.24
C ASP A 283 0.44 -14.34 -27.13
N LEU A 284 1.55 -14.81 -26.55
CA LEU A 284 2.67 -15.39 -27.31
C LEU A 284 2.32 -16.77 -27.89
N ASN A 285 1.55 -17.55 -27.13
CA ASN A 285 1.00 -18.86 -27.49
C ASN A 285 -0.14 -19.20 -26.50
N PRO A 286 -0.89 -20.31 -26.65
CA PRO A 286 -2.01 -20.64 -25.78
C PRO A 286 -1.67 -20.80 -24.27
N ASN A 287 -0.39 -20.93 -23.92
CA ASN A 287 0.06 -21.10 -22.56
C ASN A 287 0.73 -19.83 -22.00
N SER A 288 1.56 -19.11 -22.75
CA SER A 288 2.31 -17.97 -22.20
C SER A 288 1.90 -16.62 -22.77
N LYS A 289 1.97 -15.59 -21.92
CA LYS A 289 1.72 -14.18 -22.29
C LYS A 289 2.97 -13.33 -22.07
N LEU A 290 3.22 -12.37 -22.95
CA LEU A 290 4.10 -11.23 -22.68
C LEU A 290 3.28 -10.13 -21.98
N LEU A 291 3.84 -9.56 -20.92
CA LEU A 291 3.26 -8.46 -20.16
C LEU A 291 4.00 -7.17 -20.54
N LEU A 292 3.26 -6.16 -21.00
CA LEU A 292 3.78 -4.84 -21.31
C LEU A 292 3.00 -3.82 -20.48
N GLY A 293 3.68 -3.05 -19.64
CA GLY A 293 3.07 -2.01 -18.82
C GLY A 293 3.72 -0.66 -19.03
N PHE A 294 2.92 0.39 -19.11
CA PHE A 294 3.34 1.79 -19.05
C PHE A 294 2.55 2.50 -17.95
N GLN A 295 3.19 3.39 -17.20
CA GLN A 295 2.49 4.29 -16.28
C GLN A 295 3.16 5.66 -16.25
N THR A 296 2.39 6.70 -15.96
CA THR A 296 2.91 8.03 -15.64
C THR A 296 2.03 8.73 -14.63
N ILE A 297 2.64 9.48 -13.72
CA ILE A 297 1.94 10.28 -12.71
C ILE A 297 2.43 11.72 -12.83
N TYR A 298 1.51 12.66 -12.92
CA TYR A 298 1.78 14.08 -12.74
C TYR A 298 1.16 14.56 -11.42
N GLN A 299 1.88 15.39 -10.69
CA GLN A 299 1.37 16.06 -9.49
C GLN A 299 1.64 17.55 -9.55
N ASN A 300 0.76 18.35 -8.97
CA ASN A 300 0.97 19.78 -8.75
C ASN A 300 0.40 20.20 -7.40
N ALA A 301 1.06 21.16 -6.75
CA ALA A 301 0.48 21.86 -5.61
C ALA A 301 -0.82 22.56 -6.01
N LEU A 302 -1.70 22.73 -5.03
CA LEU A 302 -2.87 23.60 -5.09
C LEU A 302 -2.65 24.73 -4.09
N ASN A 303 -3.13 25.94 -4.38
CA ASN A 303 -2.96 27.13 -3.54
C ASN A 303 -1.51 27.30 -3.06
N SER A 304 -1.25 27.19 -1.75
CA SER A 304 0.08 27.19 -1.14
C SER A 304 0.48 25.81 -0.56
N GLY A 305 -0.26 24.74 -0.87
CA GLY A 305 0.02 23.36 -0.45
C GLY A 305 -0.47 23.00 0.95
N GLY A 306 -1.60 23.58 1.35
CA GLY A 306 -2.26 23.38 2.64
C GLY A 306 -1.90 24.39 3.73
N ASN A 307 -0.90 25.26 3.53
CA ASN A 307 -0.59 26.38 4.43
C ASN A 307 0.09 27.53 3.67
N GLU A 308 -0.09 28.79 4.10
CA GLU A 308 0.59 29.96 3.50
C GLU A 308 2.07 30.08 3.89
N ASP A 309 2.44 29.58 5.08
CA ASP A 309 3.81 29.51 5.57
C ASP A 309 4.57 28.36 4.86
N PRO A 310 5.60 28.63 4.05
CA PRO A 310 6.33 27.60 3.31
C PRO A 310 7.00 26.55 4.20
N SER A 311 7.28 26.85 5.47
CA SER A 311 7.84 25.86 6.40
C SER A 311 6.82 24.81 6.87
N LYS A 312 5.52 25.10 6.69
CA LYS A 312 4.35 24.32 7.11
C LYS A 312 3.53 23.75 5.94
N THR A 313 3.96 23.95 4.70
CA THR A 313 3.30 23.34 3.54
C THR A 313 3.65 21.85 3.38
N TYR A 314 2.73 21.07 2.81
CA TYR A 314 3.03 19.69 2.41
C TYR A 314 3.68 19.63 1.02
N PHE A 315 3.25 20.52 0.12
CA PHE A 315 3.67 20.58 -1.28
C PHE A 315 3.99 22.04 -1.62
N GLU A 316 5.26 22.36 -1.91
CA GLU A 316 5.67 23.75 -2.12
C GLU A 316 4.81 24.46 -3.17
N LYS A 317 4.55 25.76 -2.94
CA LYS A 317 3.75 26.61 -3.83
C LYS A 317 4.31 26.57 -5.27
N ASN A 318 3.44 26.32 -6.25
CA ASN A 318 3.78 26.06 -7.67
C ASN A 318 4.64 24.80 -7.92
N GLY A 319 5.02 24.07 -6.88
CA GLY A 319 5.74 22.81 -6.96
C GLY A 319 4.93 21.75 -7.73
N ASN A 320 5.64 20.88 -8.42
CA ASN A 320 5.04 19.82 -9.22
C ASN A 320 6.05 18.68 -9.43
N SER A 321 5.56 17.50 -9.78
CA SER A 321 6.39 16.31 -9.99
C SER A 321 5.88 15.48 -11.16
N GLN A 322 6.77 14.74 -11.81
CA GLN A 322 6.42 13.80 -12.87
C GLN A 322 7.14 12.48 -12.62
N THR A 323 6.42 11.37 -12.80
CA THR A 323 6.97 10.02 -12.79
C THR A 323 6.68 9.29 -14.11
N PHE A 324 7.54 8.34 -14.45
CA PHE A 324 7.32 7.38 -15.53
C PHE A 324 7.60 5.98 -15.02
N GLY A 325 6.94 4.98 -15.59
CA GLY A 325 7.21 3.58 -15.27
C GLY A 325 6.95 2.67 -16.45
N GLY A 326 7.77 1.64 -16.55
CA GLY A 326 7.69 0.60 -17.56
C GLY A 326 7.75 -0.79 -16.92
N ARG A 327 7.02 -1.73 -17.51
CA ARG A 327 7.07 -3.15 -17.17
C ARG A 327 7.22 -3.98 -18.44
N LEU A 328 8.17 -4.89 -18.42
CA LEU A 328 8.27 -6.01 -19.35
C LEU A 328 8.19 -7.29 -18.53
N GLY A 329 7.39 -8.26 -18.95
CA GLY A 329 7.30 -9.52 -18.24
C GLY A 329 6.81 -10.67 -19.10
N TRP A 330 6.88 -11.86 -18.54
CA TRP A 330 6.40 -13.10 -19.12
C TRP A 330 5.62 -13.89 -18.07
N GLN A 331 4.47 -14.46 -18.45
CA GLN A 331 3.53 -15.11 -17.53
C GLN A 331 3.02 -16.46 -18.04
N ASN A 332 2.90 -17.41 -17.09
CA ASN A 332 2.58 -18.83 -17.24
C ASN A 332 1.69 -19.34 -16.04
N LYS A 333 1.38 -20.66 -15.92
CA LYS A 333 0.47 -21.33 -14.91
C LYS A 333 0.97 -21.10 -13.51
N LYS A 334 2.29 -21.18 -13.42
CA LYS A 334 3.06 -21.24 -12.19
C LYS A 334 3.87 -19.97 -12.07
N ILE A 335 4.55 -19.57 -13.14
CA ILE A 335 5.59 -18.55 -13.11
C ILE A 335 5.10 -17.26 -13.76
N GLU A 336 5.35 -16.15 -13.10
CA GLU A 336 5.41 -14.82 -13.70
C GLU A 336 6.78 -14.22 -13.40
N ILE A 337 7.45 -13.69 -14.42
CA ILE A 337 8.70 -12.94 -14.30
C ILE A 337 8.44 -11.54 -14.82
N THR A 338 8.75 -10.50 -14.05
CA THR A 338 8.68 -9.11 -14.50
C THR A 338 9.99 -8.38 -14.24
N LEU A 339 10.46 -7.64 -15.23
CA LEU A 339 11.42 -6.56 -15.12
C LEU A 339 10.63 -5.23 -15.13
N ASN A 340 10.83 -4.43 -14.10
CA ASN A 340 10.09 -3.19 -13.86
C ASN A 340 11.09 -2.04 -13.71
N TYR A 341 10.72 -0.88 -14.21
CA TYR A 341 11.49 0.36 -14.09
C TYR A 341 10.56 1.50 -13.71
N ASN A 342 11.02 2.38 -12.80
CA ASN A 342 10.34 3.62 -12.48
C ASN A 342 11.34 4.76 -12.35
N ARG A 343 10.93 5.92 -12.87
CA ARG A 343 11.64 7.20 -12.82
C ARG A 343 10.78 8.19 -12.08
N ILE A 344 11.31 8.83 -11.03
CA ILE A 344 10.80 10.12 -10.55
C ILE A 344 11.73 11.18 -11.12
N THR A 345 11.18 12.18 -11.82
CA THR A 345 12.02 13.19 -12.47
C THR A 345 12.67 14.16 -11.46
N ALA A 346 13.72 14.86 -11.87
CA ALA A 346 14.32 15.95 -11.10
C ALA A 346 13.46 17.23 -11.04
N LYS A 347 12.21 17.20 -11.55
CA LYS A 347 11.30 18.36 -11.58
C LYS A 347 10.79 18.74 -10.18
N GLY A 348 10.75 17.77 -9.28
CA GLY A 348 10.32 17.92 -7.89
C GLY A 348 10.11 16.56 -7.24
N ARG A 349 9.91 16.53 -5.91
CA ARG A 349 9.65 15.30 -5.15
C ARG A 349 8.28 14.71 -5.53
N TYR A 350 8.19 13.39 -5.68
CA TYR A 350 6.90 12.71 -5.65
C TYR A 350 6.38 12.70 -4.20
N LEU A 351 5.18 13.22 -3.97
CA LEU A 351 4.61 13.43 -2.63
C LEU A 351 3.19 12.84 -2.55
N MET A 352 3.00 11.85 -1.69
CA MET A 352 1.72 11.17 -1.46
C MET A 352 1.65 10.73 0.01
N PRO A 353 0.73 11.22 0.84
CA PRO A 353 0.73 10.91 2.27
C PRO A 353 0.78 9.40 2.53
N ARG A 354 1.82 8.94 3.23
CA ARG A 354 2.12 7.50 3.44
C ARG A 354 1.07 6.82 4.31
N GLU A 355 0.29 7.62 5.02
CA GLU A 355 -0.93 7.33 5.76
C GLU A 355 -2.05 6.81 4.85
N TRP A 356 -2.15 7.31 3.61
CA TRP A 356 -3.23 7.03 2.67
C TRP A 356 -3.02 5.76 1.83
N GLY A 357 -1.77 5.39 1.55
CA GLY A 357 -1.50 4.23 0.70
C GLY A 357 -0.03 3.83 0.53
N ARG A 358 0.17 2.87 -0.37
CA ARG A 358 1.45 2.49 -0.99
C ARG A 358 1.52 3.11 -2.38
N ASP A 359 2.72 3.45 -2.83
CA ASP A 359 2.96 4.04 -4.14
C ASP A 359 2.50 3.07 -5.26
N PRO A 360 1.82 3.55 -6.32
CA PRO A 360 1.34 2.71 -7.42
C PRO A 360 2.45 2.32 -8.43
N PHE A 361 3.72 2.39 -8.04
CA PHE A 361 4.86 2.12 -8.94
C PHE A 361 5.03 0.63 -9.22
N TYR A 362 5.33 0.26 -10.47
CA TYR A 362 5.69 -1.11 -10.85
C TYR A 362 6.91 -1.65 -10.07
N THR A 363 7.83 -0.78 -9.63
CA THR A 363 8.97 -1.13 -8.78
C THR A 363 8.67 -1.15 -7.27
N PHE A 364 7.41 -0.93 -6.83
CA PHE A 364 7.09 -0.95 -5.40
C PHE A 364 7.47 -2.28 -4.75
N MET A 365 8.21 -2.23 -3.65
CA MET A 365 8.60 -3.39 -2.84
C MET A 365 8.19 -3.16 -1.38
N ALA A 366 7.67 -4.20 -0.72
CA ALA A 366 7.28 -4.11 0.68
C ALA A 366 8.49 -3.77 1.56
N ARG A 367 8.31 -2.83 2.51
CA ARG A 367 9.30 -2.23 3.45
C ARG A 367 9.97 -0.92 3.04
N GLU A 368 9.74 -0.42 1.83
CA GLU A 368 10.10 0.97 1.49
C GLU A 368 9.10 1.64 0.53
N ARG A 369 9.25 2.95 0.33
CA ARG A 369 8.51 3.79 -0.63
C ARG A 369 9.47 4.76 -1.31
N ASN A 370 9.11 5.20 -2.51
CA ASN A 370 9.79 6.27 -3.24
C ASN A 370 9.05 7.62 -3.13
N GLU A 371 8.01 7.71 -2.29
CA GLU A 371 7.49 8.99 -1.82
C GLU A 371 8.52 9.78 -1.00
N GLY A 372 8.49 11.10 -1.12
CA GLY A 372 9.43 12.03 -0.50
C GLY A 372 10.68 12.29 -1.33
N PHE A 373 10.86 11.59 -2.46
CA PHE A 373 12.06 11.70 -3.27
C PHE A 373 11.77 12.32 -4.64
N GLY A 374 12.69 13.16 -5.11
CA GLY A 374 12.83 13.53 -6.51
C GLY A 374 13.95 12.74 -7.17
N ASP A 375 14.11 12.86 -8.48
CA ASP A 375 15.28 12.35 -9.24
C ASP A 375 15.64 10.84 -9.06
N VAL A 376 14.70 10.00 -8.60
CA VAL A 376 14.91 8.55 -8.39
C VAL A 376 15.03 7.78 -9.71
N GLN A 377 15.91 6.78 -9.75
CA GLN A 377 15.96 5.72 -10.77
C GLN A 377 15.79 4.35 -10.08
N ALA A 378 14.67 3.67 -10.30
CA ALA A 378 14.40 2.36 -9.70
C ALA A 378 14.29 1.27 -10.77
N VAL A 379 14.95 0.13 -10.56
CA VAL A 379 14.82 -1.09 -11.36
C VAL A 379 14.50 -2.25 -10.42
N MET A 380 13.50 -3.07 -10.74
CA MET A 380 13.10 -4.20 -9.92
C MET A 380 12.69 -5.40 -10.77
N THR A 381 13.32 -6.55 -10.50
CA THR A 381 12.93 -7.83 -11.07
C THR A 381 12.21 -8.68 -10.03
N LYS A 382 11.08 -9.28 -10.41
CA LYS A 382 10.29 -10.19 -9.57
C LYS A 382 10.03 -11.50 -10.31
N ILE A 383 10.24 -12.61 -9.62
CA ILE A 383 9.79 -13.95 -10.00
C ILE A 383 8.71 -14.36 -9.01
N GLN A 384 7.51 -14.67 -9.49
CA GLN A 384 6.38 -15.15 -8.70
C GLN A 384 6.03 -16.57 -9.12
N TYR A 385 5.96 -17.49 -8.16
CA TYR A 385 5.38 -18.82 -8.32
C TYR A 385 3.97 -18.87 -7.69
N THR A 386 3.01 -19.46 -8.38
CA THR A 386 1.66 -19.75 -7.86
C THR A 386 1.34 -21.21 -8.21
N ASN A 387 1.02 -22.06 -7.24
CA ASN A 387 0.67 -23.45 -7.56
C ASN A 387 -0.70 -23.51 -8.30
N PRO A 388 -0.97 -24.54 -9.13
CA PRO A 388 -2.23 -24.61 -9.88
C PRO A 388 -3.50 -24.65 -9.02
N LYS A 389 -3.40 -25.14 -7.78
CA LYS A 389 -4.51 -25.17 -6.80
C LYS A 389 -4.73 -23.82 -6.11
N LYS A 390 -3.88 -22.81 -6.37
CA LYS A 390 -3.81 -21.50 -5.69
C LYS A 390 -3.62 -21.57 -4.15
N THR A 391 -3.27 -22.74 -3.61
CA THR A 391 -3.03 -22.93 -2.17
C THR A 391 -1.62 -22.56 -1.73
N PHE A 392 -0.68 -22.39 -2.67
CA PHE A 392 0.68 -21.94 -2.38
C PHE A 392 1.08 -20.87 -3.39
N LYS A 393 1.65 -19.78 -2.89
CA LYS A 393 2.22 -18.69 -3.70
C LYS A 393 3.54 -18.28 -3.07
N SER A 394 4.56 -18.06 -3.87
CA SER A 394 5.80 -17.42 -3.42
C SER A 394 6.24 -16.36 -4.41
N HIS A 395 6.99 -15.37 -3.95
CA HIS A 395 7.71 -14.50 -4.86
C HIS A 395 9.07 -14.08 -4.29
N LEU A 396 10.05 -14.07 -5.18
CA LEU A 396 11.37 -13.49 -4.97
C LEU A 396 11.45 -12.21 -5.79
N ALA A 397 11.80 -11.09 -5.16
CA ALA A 397 12.03 -9.82 -5.84
C ALA A 397 13.38 -9.23 -5.43
N VAL A 398 14.06 -8.61 -6.39
CA VAL A 398 15.31 -7.86 -6.20
C VAL A 398 15.16 -6.52 -6.88
N GLY A 399 15.37 -5.44 -6.15
CA GLY A 399 15.32 -4.07 -6.66
C GLY A 399 16.59 -3.29 -6.33
N TYR A 400 17.09 -2.53 -7.30
CA TYR A 400 18.08 -1.48 -7.11
C TYR A 400 17.36 -0.14 -7.21
N PHE A 401 17.52 0.68 -6.18
CA PHE A 401 16.96 2.01 -6.08
C PHE A 401 18.13 2.99 -5.99
N ASP A 402 18.27 3.81 -7.03
CA ASP A 402 19.15 4.96 -7.02
C ASP A 402 18.35 6.17 -6.56
N LEU A 403 18.72 6.71 -5.41
CA LEU A 403 18.10 7.88 -4.81
C LEU A 403 19.11 9.04 -4.83
N PRO A 404 18.65 10.30 -4.80
CA PRO A 404 19.54 11.43 -4.55
C PRO A 404 20.33 11.22 -3.26
N ASP A 405 21.57 11.72 -3.23
CA ASP A 405 22.42 11.65 -2.05
C ASP A 405 21.70 12.14 -0.77
N VAL A 406 22.03 11.57 0.39
CA VAL A 406 21.39 11.89 1.68
C VAL A 406 21.57 13.34 2.14
N LYS A 407 22.56 14.06 1.58
CA LYS A 407 22.75 15.51 1.76
C LYS A 407 22.05 16.36 0.71
N ASN A 408 21.57 15.79 -0.40
CA ASN A 408 20.66 16.48 -1.33
C ASN A 408 19.26 16.54 -0.71
N VAL A 409 19.13 17.31 0.38
CA VAL A 409 17.88 17.47 1.13
C VAL A 409 16.75 17.93 0.20
N ALA A 410 17.00 18.80 -0.77
CA ALA A 410 16.03 19.26 -1.76
C ALA A 410 15.29 18.11 -2.46
N MET A 411 15.99 17.02 -2.82
CA MET A 411 15.39 15.85 -3.48
C MET A 411 15.27 14.60 -2.59
N ASN A 412 15.81 14.60 -1.36
CA ASN A 412 15.80 13.47 -0.42
C ASN A 412 15.16 13.87 0.93
N LYS A 413 13.82 13.85 1.01
CA LYS A 413 13.04 14.27 2.21
C LYS A 413 13.35 13.47 3.48
N TYR A 414 13.89 12.27 3.37
CA TYR A 414 14.02 11.32 4.50
C TYR A 414 15.47 10.91 4.85
N GLY A 415 16.47 11.38 4.10
CA GLY A 415 17.86 10.95 4.23
C GLY A 415 18.00 9.43 4.07
N LEU A 416 17.39 8.86 3.03
CA LEU A 416 17.53 7.43 2.67
C LEU A 416 18.57 7.32 1.55
N PRO A 417 19.71 6.64 1.77
CA PRO A 417 20.72 6.41 0.73
C PRO A 417 20.22 5.40 -0.33
N SER A 418 20.84 5.39 -1.51
CA SER A 418 20.63 4.36 -2.53
C SER A 418 20.81 2.95 -1.94
N TYR A 419 19.94 2.01 -2.35
CA TYR A 419 19.89 0.67 -1.74
C TYR A 419 19.57 -0.43 -2.75
N VAL A 420 20.04 -1.65 -2.46
CA VAL A 420 19.54 -2.88 -3.06
C VAL A 420 18.63 -3.56 -2.05
N GLN A 421 17.41 -3.90 -2.45
CA GLN A 421 16.47 -4.64 -1.60
C GLN A 421 16.17 -6.02 -2.20
N THR A 422 16.13 -7.05 -1.36
CA THR A 422 15.62 -8.38 -1.69
C THR A 422 14.39 -8.69 -0.84
N ASN A 423 13.36 -9.27 -1.46
CA ASN A 423 12.16 -9.77 -0.77
C ASN A 423 11.93 -11.24 -1.14
N ALA A 424 11.82 -12.11 -0.14
CA ALA A 424 11.33 -13.48 -0.29
C ALA A 424 10.01 -13.61 0.49
N ASP A 425 8.90 -13.76 -0.22
CA ASP A 425 7.54 -13.91 0.30
C ASP A 425 7.03 -15.32 -0.02
N VAL A 426 6.48 -16.00 0.98
CA VAL A 426 5.91 -17.35 0.87
C VAL A 426 4.54 -17.34 1.55
N ARG A 427 3.51 -17.80 0.86
CA ARG A 427 2.12 -17.85 1.32
C ARG A 427 1.53 -19.22 1.13
N TYR A 428 0.77 -19.67 2.12
CA TYR A 428 0.07 -20.95 2.08
C TYR A 428 -1.36 -20.81 2.62
N GLN A 429 -2.33 -21.32 1.87
CA GLN A 429 -3.73 -21.40 2.27
C GLN A 429 -4.08 -22.85 2.64
N PHE A 430 -4.36 -23.06 3.93
CA PHE A 430 -4.60 -24.39 4.48
C PHE A 430 -5.93 -24.98 4.02
N GLN A 431 -6.01 -26.31 4.04
CA GLN A 431 -7.14 -27.12 3.56
C GLN A 431 -7.53 -28.18 4.61
N GLY A 432 -8.62 -28.90 4.37
CA GLY A 432 -9.12 -29.93 5.31
C GLY A 432 -9.55 -29.31 6.65
N ILE A 433 -9.12 -29.90 7.77
CA ILE A 433 -9.42 -29.43 9.13
C ILE A 433 -8.96 -27.97 9.36
N LEU A 434 -7.88 -27.54 8.70
CA LEU A 434 -7.36 -26.17 8.81
C LEU A 434 -7.92 -25.21 7.75
N LYS A 435 -8.98 -25.59 7.03
CA LYS A 435 -9.65 -24.69 6.06
C LYS A 435 -10.16 -23.44 6.78
N GLY A 436 -9.71 -22.28 6.31
CA GLY A 436 -9.98 -20.99 6.95
C GLY A 436 -8.69 -20.27 7.33
N PHE A 437 -7.65 -21.04 7.67
CA PHE A 437 -6.32 -20.50 7.92
C PHE A 437 -5.54 -20.18 6.63
N ASP A 438 -4.71 -19.15 6.72
CA ASP A 438 -3.63 -18.87 5.76
C ASP A 438 -2.40 -18.32 6.51
N ALA A 439 -1.20 -18.65 6.02
CA ALA A 439 0.06 -18.17 6.58
C ALA A 439 0.89 -17.44 5.52
N GLN A 440 1.65 -16.43 5.96
CA GLN A 440 2.64 -15.73 5.16
C GLN A 440 3.96 -15.61 5.94
N LEU A 441 5.06 -15.98 5.30
CA LEU A 441 6.42 -15.63 5.70
C LEU A 441 6.96 -14.59 4.71
N LEU A 442 7.41 -13.43 5.19
CA LEU A 442 8.10 -12.42 4.37
C LEU A 442 9.44 -12.09 5.00
N TYR A 443 10.52 -12.42 4.30
CA TYR A 443 11.87 -11.96 4.60
C TYR A 443 12.25 -10.82 3.64
N VAL A 444 12.82 -9.76 4.17
CA VAL A 444 13.37 -8.61 3.42
C VAL A 444 14.78 -8.35 3.90
N HIS A 445 15.72 -8.09 2.99
CA HIS A 445 17.02 -7.50 3.33
C HIS A 445 17.27 -6.26 2.48
N LYS A 446 17.80 -5.19 3.08
CA LYS A 446 18.23 -3.97 2.40
C LYS A 446 19.73 -3.77 2.58
N PHE A 447 20.48 -3.83 1.48
CA PHE A 447 21.90 -3.47 1.41
C PHE A 447 22.05 -1.98 1.11
N ASN A 448 22.93 -1.29 1.83
CA ASN A 448 23.33 0.07 1.50
C ASN A 448 24.27 0.09 0.29
N VAL A 449 24.01 0.98 -0.69
CA VAL A 449 24.92 1.22 -1.82
C VAL A 449 25.12 2.70 -2.16
N GLY A 450 24.40 3.61 -1.50
CA GLY A 450 24.63 5.06 -1.53
C GLY A 450 25.48 5.54 -0.36
N GLU A 451 25.92 6.79 -0.41
CA GLU A 451 26.78 7.34 0.65
C GLU A 451 26.02 7.65 1.95
N THR A 452 26.71 7.43 3.06
CA THR A 452 26.18 7.66 4.41
C THR A 452 27.05 8.60 5.23
N TYR A 453 28.25 8.96 4.74
CA TYR A 453 29.17 9.87 5.42
C TYR A 453 29.49 9.45 6.88
N GLY A 454 29.48 8.13 7.16
CA GLY A 454 29.67 7.58 8.50
C GLY A 454 28.52 7.82 9.48
N ASN A 455 27.42 8.46 9.06
CA ASN A 455 26.31 8.81 9.95
C ASN A 455 25.24 7.70 10.00
N LYS A 456 25.18 7.02 11.14
CA LYS A 456 24.24 5.92 11.41
C LYS A 456 22.76 6.32 11.32
N ASN A 457 22.41 7.62 11.39
CA ASN A 457 21.04 8.12 11.19
C ASN A 457 20.52 7.92 9.75
N TYR A 458 21.42 7.64 8.79
CA TYR A 458 21.07 7.27 7.42
C TYR A 458 20.95 5.74 7.21
N ILE A 459 21.34 4.94 8.22
CA ILE A 459 21.36 3.47 8.17
C ILE A 459 20.24 2.85 9.02
N PHE A 460 20.07 3.30 10.26
CA PHE A 460 19.11 2.71 11.21
C PHE A 460 17.67 2.68 10.66
N ASN A 461 17.05 1.49 10.64
CA ASN A 461 15.73 1.25 10.02
C ASN A 461 15.59 1.71 8.54
N LYS A 462 16.72 1.87 7.83
CA LYS A 462 16.82 2.39 6.45
C LYS A 462 17.58 1.45 5.53
N THR A 463 18.81 1.08 5.85
CA THR A 463 19.67 0.18 5.06
C THR A 463 20.52 -0.70 5.99
N ASN A 464 21.27 -1.64 5.42
CA ASN A 464 22.05 -2.67 6.12
C ASN A 464 21.22 -3.38 7.22
N MET A 465 20.02 -3.82 6.85
CA MET A 465 19.05 -4.42 7.78
C MET A 465 18.31 -5.60 7.13
N SER A 466 17.91 -6.57 7.97
CA SER A 466 16.92 -7.60 7.64
C SER A 466 15.62 -7.34 8.40
N ASN A 467 14.48 -7.51 7.74
CA ASN A 467 13.16 -7.53 8.38
C ASN A 467 12.46 -8.86 8.05
N ILE A 468 11.97 -9.55 9.07
CA ILE A 468 11.20 -10.79 8.95
C ILE A 468 9.78 -10.56 9.46
N ASN A 469 8.80 -11.15 8.79
CA ASN A 469 7.42 -11.20 9.22
C ASN A 469 6.91 -12.63 9.11
N PHE A 470 6.21 -13.11 10.14
CA PHE A 470 5.40 -14.30 10.06
C PHE A 470 3.96 -13.94 10.46
N ILE A 471 3.02 -14.16 9.55
CA ILE A 471 1.61 -13.82 9.69
C ILE A 471 0.82 -15.11 9.61
N LEU A 472 -0.12 -15.32 10.53
CA LEU A 472 -1.11 -16.38 10.48
C LEU A 472 -2.50 -15.74 10.60
N ASN A 473 -3.34 -15.89 9.59
CA ASN A 473 -4.73 -15.46 9.59
C ASN A 473 -5.66 -16.66 9.80
N PHE A 474 -6.84 -16.41 10.38
CA PHE A 474 -7.99 -17.29 10.32
C PHE A 474 -9.23 -16.48 9.92
N ASN A 475 -9.96 -16.96 8.92
CA ASN A 475 -11.05 -16.24 8.26
C ASN A 475 -12.28 -17.14 8.10
N PHE A 476 -13.42 -16.77 8.70
CA PHE A 476 -14.67 -17.55 8.78
C PHE A 476 -15.94 -16.78 8.38
#